data_AF-A0A1Q4W7N2-F1
#
_entry.id   AF-A0A1Q4W7N2-F1
#
_cell.length_a   1.000
_cell.length_b   1.000
_cell.length_c   1.000
_cell.angle_alpha   90.00
_cell.angle_beta   90.00
_cell.angle_gamma   90.00
#
_symmetry.space_group_name_H-M   'P 1'
#
loop_
_entity.id
_entity.type
_entity.pdbx_description
1 polymer ?
#
loop_
_entity_poly.entity_id
_entity_poly.type
_entity_poly.pdbx_seq_one_letter_code
_entity_poly.pdbx_strand_id
1 'polypeptide(L)'
;MAEMSANASVTVEESETDAVDDEEPTSPYAGVERRVVGVPAVPKWQPWAGAEVLPRIYQDILEAVADTPGPVRTKQIVPRIGLPTQVGKIETTRSKLKRLVARGWRDEDEPELFTPARHRAAA
;
A
#
# COMPACT_ATOMS: atom_id res chain seq x y z
N MET A 1 -65.32 13.38 -34.37
CA MET A 1 -66.03 13.54 -33.08
C MET A 1 -65.12 12.90 -32.04
N ALA A 2 -64.16 13.65 -31.47
CA ALA A 2 -64.28 14.53 -30.27
C ALA A 2 -64.52 13.69 -28.99
N GLU A 3 -63.45 13.37 -28.27
CA GLU A 3 -63.06 13.92 -26.93
C GLU A 3 -63.53 12.95 -25.81
N MET A 4 -62.82 12.69 -24.71
CA MET A 4 -62.18 13.63 -23.78
C MET A 4 -61.23 12.90 -22.79
N SER A 5 -60.12 13.57 -22.42
CA SER A 5 -59.56 13.79 -21.06
C SER A 5 -59.26 12.62 -20.09
N ALA A 6 -58.26 12.68 -19.19
CA ALA A 6 -57.12 13.57 -18.92
C ALA A 6 -56.22 12.92 -17.83
N ASN A 7 -54.90 13.22 -17.91
CA ASN A 7 -53.85 13.51 -16.89
C ASN A 7 -53.77 12.72 -15.54
N ALA A 8 -52.67 12.63 -14.80
CA ALA A 8 -51.32 13.19 -14.72
C ALA A 8 -50.44 12.12 -14.00
N SER A 9 -49.12 12.04 -14.14
CA SER A 9 -48.11 12.86 -13.46
C SER A 9 -46.75 12.18 -13.76
N VAL A 10 -45.74 12.88 -14.30
CA VAL A 10 -44.65 13.55 -13.54
C VAL A 10 -43.78 12.49 -12.81
N THR A 11 -42.48 12.36 -13.08
CA THR A 11 -41.45 13.39 -12.90
C THR A 11 -40.22 13.15 -13.80
N VAL A 12 -39.71 14.26 -14.31
CA VAL A 12 -38.35 14.51 -14.82
C VAL A 12 -37.35 14.40 -13.65
N GLU A 13 -36.08 14.14 -13.93
CA GLU A 13 -34.90 14.90 -13.45
C GLU A 13 -33.65 14.38 -14.16
N GLU A 14 -33.34 15.08 -15.26
CA GLU A 14 -31.99 15.45 -15.66
C GLU A 14 -31.25 16.07 -14.46
N SER A 15 -29.96 15.85 -14.31
CA SER A 15 -28.96 16.90 -14.00
C SER A 15 -27.63 16.30 -13.57
N GLU A 16 -26.68 16.48 -14.47
CA GLU A 16 -25.26 16.70 -14.25
C GLU A 16 -25.02 17.85 -13.25
N THR A 17 -24.18 17.67 -12.23
CA THR A 17 -23.37 18.71 -11.56
C THR A 17 -22.24 17.98 -10.80
N ASP A 18 -20.99 18.04 -11.27
CA ASP A 18 -19.96 19.04 -10.95
C ASP A 18 -19.89 19.51 -9.48
N ALA A 19 -18.74 19.18 -8.89
CA ALA A 19 -18.03 19.78 -7.76
C ALA A 19 -18.82 20.47 -6.62
N VAL A 20 -18.58 20.01 -5.38
CA VAL A 20 -18.29 20.91 -4.27
C VAL A 20 -17.44 20.23 -3.20
N ASP A 21 -16.38 20.95 -2.84
CA ASP A 21 -15.47 20.74 -1.72
C ASP A 21 -16.11 21.26 -0.42
N ASP A 22 -15.62 20.78 0.73
CA ASP A 22 -15.84 21.33 2.08
C ASP A 22 -17.17 20.98 2.81
N GLU A 23 -17.10 20.09 3.81
CA GLU A 23 -17.18 20.46 5.24
C GLU A 23 -17.13 19.19 6.14
N GLU A 24 -16.38 19.29 7.24
CA GLU A 24 -16.16 18.30 8.27
C GLU A 24 -17.43 17.96 9.08
N PRO A 25 -17.89 16.69 9.19
CA PRO A 25 -18.78 16.32 10.28
C PRO A 25 -17.94 15.91 11.49
N THR A 26 -17.89 16.82 12.46
CA THR A 26 -17.38 16.57 13.79
C THR A 26 -18.07 15.35 14.44
N SER A 27 -17.23 14.59 15.13
CA SER A 27 -17.43 13.29 15.76
C SER A 27 -18.66 13.13 16.68
N PRO A 28 -19.36 11.97 16.61
CA PRO A 28 -20.19 11.46 17.72
C PRO A 28 -19.68 10.14 18.31
N TYR A 29 -18.49 9.65 17.94
CA TYR A 29 -17.88 8.43 18.51
C TYR A 29 -16.48 8.69 19.07
N ALA A 30 -16.37 9.73 19.91
CA ALA A 30 -15.29 9.80 20.88
C ALA A 30 -15.46 8.66 21.89
N GLY A 31 -14.51 7.73 21.94
CA GLY A 31 -14.39 6.80 23.07
C GLY A 31 -14.20 5.32 22.76
N VAL A 32 -14.10 4.91 21.49
CA VAL A 32 -13.35 3.69 21.19
C VAL A 32 -12.06 4.14 20.55
N GLU A 33 -11.05 4.40 21.37
CA GLU A 33 -9.67 4.19 20.94
C GLU A 33 -9.63 2.74 20.49
N ARG A 34 -9.96 2.52 19.21
CA ARG A 34 -9.60 1.29 18.53
C ARG A 34 -8.08 1.37 18.63
N ARG A 35 -7.52 0.71 19.65
CA ARG A 35 -6.18 0.17 19.58
C ARG A 35 -6.26 -0.77 18.40
N VAL A 36 -6.15 -0.17 17.21
CA VAL A 36 -5.51 -0.82 16.10
C VAL A 36 -4.18 -1.14 16.73
N VAL A 37 -4.05 -2.39 17.21
CA VAL A 37 -2.77 -3.00 17.47
C VAL A 37 -2.09 -2.86 16.13
N GLY A 38 -1.39 -1.74 15.96
CA GLY A 38 -0.78 -1.37 14.72
C GLY A 38 0.11 -2.54 14.41
N VAL A 39 -0.11 -3.18 13.26
CA VAL A 39 0.79 -4.20 12.73
C VAL A 39 2.20 -3.73 13.07
N PRO A 40 2.99 -4.51 13.84
CA PRO A 40 4.21 -3.99 14.44
C PRO A 40 5.01 -3.30 13.36
N ALA A 41 5.18 -1.98 13.54
CA ALA A 41 5.81 -1.14 12.56
C ALA A 41 7.19 -1.74 12.27
N VAL A 42 7.54 -1.90 10.99
CA VAL A 42 8.85 -2.40 10.55
C VAL A 42 9.92 -1.71 11.41
N PRO A 43 10.59 -2.40 12.35
CA PRO A 43 11.55 -1.78 13.25
C PRO A 43 12.69 -1.17 12.43
N LYS A 44 13.43 -0.22 13.00
CA LYS A 44 14.70 0.20 12.38
C LYS A 44 15.64 -1.00 12.38
N TRP A 45 16.37 -1.23 11.29
CA TRP A 45 17.35 -2.30 11.20
C TRP A 45 18.45 -2.11 12.25
N GLN A 46 18.90 -3.22 12.83
CA GLN A 46 19.98 -3.27 13.82
C GLN A 46 20.95 -4.38 13.42
N PRO A 47 22.25 -4.28 13.77
CA PRO A 47 23.26 -5.28 13.40
C PRO A 47 22.95 -6.70 13.85
N TRP A 48 22.21 -6.84 14.96
CA TRP A 48 21.79 -8.11 15.54
C TRP A 48 20.39 -8.55 15.10
N ALA A 49 19.64 -7.70 14.39
CA ALA A 49 18.27 -7.99 14.00
C ALA A 49 18.24 -8.77 12.68
N GLY A 50 17.85 -10.03 12.76
CA GLY A 50 17.54 -10.86 11.60
C GLY A 50 16.16 -10.55 11.01
N ALA A 51 15.87 -11.06 9.80
CA ALA A 51 14.58 -10.89 9.15
C ALA A 51 13.39 -11.39 10.00
N GLU A 52 13.66 -12.32 10.92
CA GLU A 52 12.71 -12.96 11.84
C GLU A 52 11.89 -11.96 12.68
N VAL A 53 12.45 -10.77 12.98
CA VAL A 53 11.74 -9.73 13.74
C VAL A 53 10.69 -8.99 12.91
N LEU A 54 10.71 -9.16 11.58
CA LEU A 54 9.75 -8.55 10.67
C LEU A 54 8.52 -9.44 10.50
N PRO A 55 7.34 -8.88 10.19
CA PRO A 55 6.21 -9.67 9.75
C PRO A 55 6.54 -10.49 8.50
N ARG A 56 5.93 -11.68 8.36
CA ARG A 56 6.24 -12.67 7.31
C ARG A 56 6.33 -12.09 5.89
N ILE A 57 5.39 -11.23 5.51
CA ILE A 57 5.38 -10.60 4.19
C ILE A 57 6.64 -9.78 3.88
N TYR A 58 7.27 -9.18 4.89
CA TYR A 58 8.52 -8.46 4.71
C TYR A 58 9.71 -9.44 4.63
N GLN A 59 9.66 -10.55 5.36
CA GLN A 59 10.65 -11.62 5.25
C GLN A 59 10.68 -12.20 3.84
N ASP A 60 9.50 -12.55 3.28
CA ASP A 60 9.39 -13.10 1.93
C ASP A 60 9.94 -12.10 0.88
N ILE A 61 9.71 -10.80 1.06
CA ILE A 61 10.28 -9.75 0.20
C ILE A 61 11.81 -9.66 0.34
N LEU A 62 12.35 -9.77 1.56
CA LEU A 62 13.79 -9.75 1.79
C LEU A 62 14.46 -10.95 1.13
N GLU A 63 13.88 -12.15 1.29
CA GLU A 63 14.34 -13.40 0.68
C GLU A 63 14.33 -13.31 -0.85
N ALA A 64 13.22 -12.88 -1.44
CA ALA A 64 13.09 -12.72 -2.90
C ALA A 64 14.09 -11.71 -3.51
N VAL A 65 14.62 -10.77 -2.71
CA VAL A 65 15.68 -9.85 -3.11
C VAL A 65 17.08 -10.46 -2.90
N ALA A 66 17.27 -11.23 -1.83
CA ALA A 66 18.53 -11.89 -1.52
C ALA A 66 18.85 -13.04 -2.50
N ASP A 67 17.82 -13.70 -3.03
CA ASP A 67 17.95 -14.73 -4.07
C ASP A 67 18.48 -14.21 -5.40
N THR A 68 18.59 -12.89 -5.58
CA THR A 68 19.13 -12.29 -6.79
C THR A 68 20.53 -11.74 -6.61
N PRO A 69 21.45 -11.99 -7.55
CA PRO A 69 22.84 -11.53 -7.46
C PRO A 69 23.02 -10.02 -7.73
N GLY A 70 21.95 -9.23 -7.79
CA GLY A 70 22.04 -7.81 -8.16
C GLY A 70 20.77 -7.00 -7.86
N PRO A 71 20.75 -5.71 -8.23
CA PRO A 71 19.61 -4.83 -8.02
C PRO A 71 18.34 -5.37 -8.70
N VAL A 72 17.24 -5.40 -7.95
CA VAL A 72 15.97 -5.99 -8.39
C VAL A 72 14.84 -5.00 -8.36
N ARG A 73 14.01 -5.04 -9.42
CA ARG A 73 12.80 -4.23 -9.54
C ARG A 73 11.63 -4.87 -8.81
N THR A 74 10.71 -4.05 -8.30
CA THR A 74 9.48 -4.53 -7.64
C THR A 74 8.69 -5.50 -8.50
N LYS A 75 8.57 -5.24 -9.80
CA LYS A 75 7.86 -6.12 -10.75
C LYS A 75 8.43 -7.55 -10.82
N GLN A 76 9.72 -7.72 -10.52
CA GLN A 76 10.39 -9.03 -10.48
C GLN A 76 10.27 -9.70 -9.11
N ILE A 77 10.05 -8.93 -8.05
CA ILE A 77 9.88 -9.43 -6.68
C ILE A 77 8.47 -9.99 -6.46
N VAL A 78 7.44 -9.29 -6.95
CA VAL A 78 6.02 -9.67 -6.81
C VAL A 78 5.72 -11.14 -7.17
N PRO A 79 6.14 -11.68 -8.34
CA PRO A 79 5.88 -13.09 -8.66
C PRO A 79 6.68 -14.07 -7.80
N ARG A 80 7.86 -13.67 -7.28
CA ARG A 80 8.69 -14.52 -6.42
C ARG A 80 8.07 -14.73 -5.03
N ILE A 81 7.35 -13.74 -4.53
CA ILE A 81 6.56 -13.85 -3.28
C ILE A 81 5.15 -14.44 -3.51
N GLY A 82 4.91 -15.07 -4.67
CA GLY A 82 3.65 -15.75 -4.99
C GLY A 82 2.47 -14.81 -5.25
N LEU A 83 2.72 -13.52 -5.52
CA LEU A 83 1.67 -12.56 -5.83
C LEU A 83 1.49 -12.38 -7.35
N PRO A 84 0.26 -12.11 -7.82
CA PRO A 84 0.03 -11.81 -9.23
C PRO A 84 0.66 -10.45 -9.58
N THR A 85 1.25 -10.34 -10.77
CA THR A 85 1.87 -9.12 -11.33
C THR A 85 0.84 -8.07 -11.77
N GLN A 86 -0.06 -7.72 -10.87
CA GLN A 86 -1.06 -6.67 -11.04
C GLN A 86 -0.51 -5.33 -10.53
N VAL A 87 -0.88 -4.22 -11.18
CA VAL A 87 -0.40 -2.87 -10.83
C VAL A 87 -0.61 -2.56 -9.34
N GLY A 88 -1.78 -2.87 -8.77
CA GLY A 88 -2.04 -2.66 -7.35
C GLY A 88 -1.12 -3.46 -6.42
N LYS A 89 -0.76 -4.70 -6.79
CA LYS A 89 0.18 -5.53 -6.02
C LYS A 89 1.62 -5.04 -6.17
N ILE A 90 1.98 -4.58 -7.35
CA ILE A 90 3.29 -3.96 -7.62
C ILE A 90 3.45 -2.71 -6.75
N GLU A 91 2.51 -1.77 -6.79
CA GLU A 91 2.62 -0.54 -5.99
C GLU A 91 2.57 -0.82 -4.48
N THR A 92 1.72 -1.74 -4.02
CA THR A 92 1.70 -2.16 -2.61
C THR A 92 3.05 -2.74 -2.16
N THR A 93 3.68 -3.56 -3.01
CA THR A 93 4.99 -4.16 -2.73
C THR A 93 6.09 -3.10 -2.78
N ARG A 94 5.99 -2.12 -3.69
CA ARG A 94 6.89 -0.98 -3.76
C ARG A 94 6.83 -0.16 -2.48
N SER A 95 5.64 0.18 -1.98
CA SER A 95 5.49 0.89 -0.70
C SER A 95 6.12 0.14 0.47
N LYS A 96 6.04 -1.20 0.48
CA LYS A 96 6.69 -2.05 1.50
C LYS A 96 8.22 -2.03 1.37
N LEU A 97 8.74 -2.13 0.15
CA LEU A 97 10.18 -2.03 -0.13
C LEU A 97 10.72 -0.66 0.29
N LYS A 98 10.06 0.44 -0.08
CA LYS A 98 10.45 1.80 0.37
C LYS A 98 10.42 1.94 1.89
N ARG A 99 9.48 1.28 2.58
CA ARG A 99 9.47 1.25 4.05
C ARG A 99 10.66 0.48 4.61
N LEU A 100 11.06 -0.63 4.01
CA LEU A 100 12.27 -1.37 4.40
C LEU A 100 13.53 -0.52 4.19
N VAL A 101 13.61 0.20 3.06
CA VAL A 101 14.71 1.13 2.77
C VAL A 101 14.77 2.28 3.79
N ALA A 102 13.65 2.94 4.05
CA ALA A 102 13.58 4.02 5.05
C ALA A 102 13.94 3.56 6.48
N ARG A 103 13.89 2.25 6.74
CA ARG A 103 14.24 1.63 8.02
C ARG A 103 15.63 1.00 8.03
N GLY A 104 16.35 1.04 6.91
CA GLY A 104 17.72 0.52 6.78
C GLY A 104 17.84 -0.99 6.55
N TRP A 105 16.74 -1.68 6.21
CA TRP A 105 16.75 -3.13 5.92
C TRP A 105 17.17 -3.45 4.47
N ARG A 106 17.05 -2.46 3.58
CA ARG A 106 17.41 -2.55 2.16
C ARG A 106 17.99 -1.22 1.70
N ASP A 107 18.76 -1.25 0.62
CA ASP A 107 19.27 -0.05 -0.05
C ASP A 107 18.55 0.11 -1.40
N GLU A 108 18.24 1.36 -1.77
CA GLU A 108 17.75 1.73 -3.10
C GLU A 108 18.92 2.39 -3.84
N ASP A 109 19.50 1.66 -4.80
CA ASP A 109 20.68 2.12 -5.56
C ASP A 109 20.25 3.15 -6.63
N GLU A 110 19.13 2.86 -7.27
CA GLU A 110 18.45 3.68 -8.25
C GLU A 110 16.94 3.64 -7.97
N PRO A 111 16.16 4.63 -8.41
CA PRO A 111 14.71 4.60 -8.27
C PRO A 111 14.15 3.29 -8.83
N GLU A 112 13.43 2.54 -7.98
CA GLU A 112 12.88 1.20 -8.25
C GLU A 112 13.85 0.01 -8.25
N LEU A 113 15.15 0.23 -8.04
CA LEU A 113 16.17 -0.82 -7.95
C LEU A 113 16.58 -1.03 -6.49
N PHE A 114 16.06 -2.12 -5.92
CA PHE A 114 16.32 -2.50 -4.54
C PHE A 114 17.47 -3.48 -4.49
N THR A 115 18.41 -3.23 -3.59
CA THR A 115 19.55 -4.10 -3.31
C THR A 115 19.49 -4.59 -1.87
N PRO A 116 20.07 -5.77 -1.57
CA PRO A 116 20.37 -6.14 -0.19
C PRO A 116 21.10 -4.99 0.50
N ALA A 117 20.65 -4.59 1.70
CA ALA A 117 21.33 -3.52 2.41
C ALA A 117 22.77 -3.93 2.66
N ARG A 118 23.69 -3.00 2.38
CA ARG A 118 25.12 -3.18 2.58
C ARG A 118 25.39 -3.01 4.06
N HIS A 119 24.97 -3.98 4.86
CA HIS A 119 25.25 -3.99 6.28
C HIS A 119 26.76 -4.16 6.43
N ARG A 120 27.46 -3.03 6.54
CA ARG A 120 28.87 -3.02 6.94
C ARG A 120 28.87 -3.64 8.33
N ALA A 121 29.28 -4.90 8.42
CA ALA A 121 29.63 -5.51 9.70
C ALA A 121 30.60 -4.52 10.35
N ALA A 122 30.19 -3.95 11.49
CA ALA A 122 31.09 -3.13 12.27
C ALA A 122 32.26 -4.04 12.62
N ALA A 123 33.43 -3.71 12.06
CA ALA A 123 34.70 -4.37 12.33
C ALA A 123 35.18 -4.02 13.74
#